data_AF-A0AAU7VAG2-F1
#
_entry.id   AF-A0AAU7VAG2-F1
#
_cell.length_a   1.000
_cell.length_b   1.000
_cell.length_c   1.000
_cell.angle_alpha   90.00
_cell.angle_beta   90.00
_cell.angle_gamma   90.00
#
_symmetry.space_group_name_H-M   'P 1'
#
loop_
_entity.id
_entity.type
_entity.pdbx_description
1 polymer ?
#
loop_
_entity_poly.entity_id
_entity_poly.type
_entity_poly.pdbx_seq_one_letter_code
_entity_poly.pdbx_strand_id
1 'polypeptide(L)'
;MRKITLNYPAPIPVGHLVELTWFADQRPARKQDRPDWTIPSAHPAVRDLDTGIAYLNLAHVSAGANGGNPFVPQNLPTTTRSDLEVREIQRGRVASCTLVYLEGLTTQQTVLEVELS
;
A
#
# COMPACT_ATOMS: atom_id res chain seq x y z
N MET A 1 -21.43 5.80 -8.70
CA MET A 1 -20.39 4.88 -8.22
C MET A 1 -19.43 5.66 -7.34
N ARG A 2 -19.00 5.10 -6.21
CA ARG A 2 -18.08 5.77 -5.27
C ARG A 2 -16.65 5.62 -5.79
N LYS A 3 -15.88 6.72 -5.80
CA LYS A 3 -14.44 6.71 -6.13
C LYS A 3 -13.63 6.84 -4.86
N ILE A 4 -12.46 6.23 -4.85
CA ILE A 4 -11.44 6.46 -3.83
C ILE A 4 -10.10 6.76 -4.50
N THR A 5 -9.29 7.57 -3.83
CA THR A 5 -7.93 7.91 -4.28
C THR A 5 -6.93 7.27 -3.34
N LEU A 6 -5.95 6.56 -3.90
CA LEU A 6 -4.90 5.87 -3.15
C LEU A 6 -3.53 6.40 -3.59
N ASN A 7 -2.74 6.90 -2.64
CA ASN A 7 -1.32 7.09 -2.85
C ASN A 7 -0.64 5.73 -2.71
N TYR A 8 0.00 5.27 -3.78
CA TYR A 8 0.51 3.93 -3.93
C TYR A 8 1.96 3.93 -4.42
N PRO A 9 2.82 3.00 -3.97
CA PRO A 9 4.23 2.98 -4.37
C PRO A 9 4.46 2.37 -5.76
N ALA A 10 3.45 1.78 -6.39
CA ALA A 10 3.57 1.10 -7.67
C ALA A 10 2.40 1.41 -8.62
N PRO A 11 2.65 1.45 -9.95
CA PRO A 11 1.58 1.54 -10.94
C PRO A 11 0.72 0.27 -10.96
N ILE A 12 -0.59 0.46 -11.03
CA ILE A 12 -1.55 -0.60 -11.39
C ILE A 12 -2.24 -0.16 -12.69
N PRO A 13 -2.35 -1.00 -13.73
CA PRO A 13 -2.93 -0.58 -14.99
C PRO A 13 -4.40 -0.19 -14.89
N VAL A 14 -4.81 0.81 -15.68
CA VAL A 14 -6.21 1.23 -15.80
C VAL A 14 -7.05 0.09 -16.34
N GLY A 15 -8.26 -0.07 -15.78
CA GLY A 15 -9.19 -1.14 -16.10
C GLY A 15 -9.05 -2.38 -15.22
N HIS A 16 -7.92 -2.54 -14.51
CA HIS A 16 -7.70 -3.72 -13.68
C HIS A 16 -8.66 -3.78 -12.51
N LEU A 17 -9.14 -4.98 -12.19
CA LEU A 17 -9.92 -5.25 -11.00
C LEU A 17 -9.00 -5.42 -9.80
N VAL A 18 -9.26 -4.66 -8.74
CA VAL A 18 -8.46 -4.69 -7.50
C VAL A 18 -9.32 -5.01 -6.29
N GLU A 19 -8.72 -5.71 -5.33
CA GLU A 19 -9.22 -5.85 -3.97
C GLU A 19 -8.35 -5.02 -3.03
N LEU A 20 -9.01 -4.24 -2.17
CA LEU A 20 -8.40 -3.34 -1.21
C LEU A 20 -8.74 -3.82 0.19
N THR A 21 -7.72 -4.19 0.96
CA THR A 21 -7.89 -4.60 2.36
C THR A 21 -7.42 -3.47 3.28
N TRP A 22 -8.36 -2.88 4.00
CA TRP A 22 -8.12 -1.88 5.02
C TRP A 22 -8.02 -2.55 6.38
N PHE A 23 -6.96 -2.25 7.12
CA PHE A 23 -6.75 -2.76 8.48
C PHE A 23 -7.17 -1.72 9.52
N ALA A 24 -7.59 -2.19 10.70
CA ALA A 24 -7.97 -1.34 11.83
C ALA A 24 -6.73 -0.69 12.49
N ASP A 25 -5.58 -1.38 12.46
CA ASP A 25 -4.30 -0.84 12.94
C ASP A 25 -3.73 0.17 11.93
N GLN A 26 -3.90 1.46 12.23
CA GLN A 26 -3.37 2.56 11.42
C GLN A 26 -2.09 3.18 12.00
N ARG A 27 -1.46 2.54 12.99
CA ARG A 27 -0.30 3.12 13.67
C ARG A 27 0.81 3.47 12.66
N PRO A 28 1.45 4.65 12.76
CA PRO A 28 2.65 4.93 11.99
C PRO A 28 3.70 3.85 12.30
N ALA A 29 4.47 3.45 11.28
CA ALA A 29 5.58 2.52 11.47
C ALA A 29 6.42 3.00 12.66
N ARG A 30 6.71 2.10 13.60
CA ARG A 30 7.11 2.36 14.99
C ARG A 30 8.52 2.96 15.17
N LYS A 31 8.94 3.85 14.28
CA LYS A 31 10.11 4.70 14.39
C LYS A 31 9.74 6.11 13.97
N GLN A 32 9.49 6.96 14.94
CA GLN A 32 10.13 8.28 15.00
C GLN A 32 9.70 8.99 16.29
N ASP A 33 10.66 9.24 17.17
CA ASP A 33 10.65 10.38 18.09
C ASP A 33 10.72 11.73 17.31
N ARG A 34 10.08 11.80 16.14
CA ARG A 34 10.07 12.98 15.26
C ARG A 34 8.61 13.31 14.89
N PRO A 35 8.07 14.42 15.40
CA PRO A 35 6.66 14.80 15.25
C PRO A 35 6.25 15.18 13.81
N ASP A 36 7.21 15.29 12.90
CA ASP A 36 7.10 15.89 11.58
C ASP A 36 6.94 14.88 10.42
N TRP A 37 6.95 13.56 10.72
CA TRP A 37 6.87 12.48 9.72
C TRP A 37 5.66 11.55 9.94
N THR A 38 4.57 12.09 10.48
CA THR A 38 3.33 11.37 10.74
C THR A 38 2.51 11.18 9.46
N ILE A 39 2.96 10.34 8.55
CA ILE A 39 2.05 9.75 7.55
C ILE A 39 1.59 8.42 8.16
N PRO A 40 0.31 8.30 8.58
CA PRO A 40 -0.21 7.04 9.08
C PRO A 40 0.04 5.93 8.06
N SER A 41 0.20 4.69 8.53
CA SER A 41 0.19 3.49 7.68
C SER A 41 -1.23 3.22 7.13
N ALA A 42 -1.90 4.26 6.62
CA ALA A 42 -3.25 4.21 6.09
C ALA A 42 -3.32 3.63 4.68
N HIS A 43 -2.24 3.03 4.17
CA HIS A 43 -2.26 2.38 2.87
C HIS A 43 -2.92 1.00 3.00
N PRO A 44 -4.00 0.72 2.24
CA PRO A 44 -4.56 -0.63 2.20
C PRO A 44 -3.54 -1.59 1.58
N ALA A 45 -3.63 -2.87 1.93
CA ALA A 45 -3.05 -3.90 1.08
C ALA A 45 -3.87 -3.96 -0.21
N VAL A 46 -3.19 -4.04 -1.35
CA VAL A 46 -3.86 -4.07 -2.66
C VAL A 46 -3.52 -5.37 -3.35
N ARG A 47 -4.54 -6.07 -3.85
CA ARG A 47 -4.37 -7.23 -4.72
C ARG A 47 -4.95 -6.90 -6.09
N ASP A 48 -4.10 -6.92 -7.11
CA ASP A 48 -4.55 -6.90 -8.50
C ASP A 48 -5.07 -8.29 -8.85
N LEU A 49 -6.37 -8.40 -9.08
CA LEU A 49 -7.06 -9.66 -9.33
C LEU A 49 -6.87 -10.15 -10.77
N ASP A 50 -6.46 -9.27 -11.69
CA ASP A 50 -6.22 -9.63 -13.08
C ASP A 50 -4.81 -10.21 -13.28
N THR A 51 -3.82 -9.76 -12.49
CA THR A 51 -2.43 -10.26 -12.55
C THR A 51 -2.03 -11.17 -11.40
N GLY A 52 -2.78 -11.15 -10.30
CA GLY A 52 -2.46 -11.88 -9.06
C GLY A 52 -1.39 -11.21 -8.20
N ILE A 53 -0.86 -10.04 -8.58
CA ILE A 53 0.17 -9.32 -7.83
C ILE A 53 -0.43 -8.77 -6.53
N ALA A 54 0.24 -9.06 -5.42
CA ALA A 54 -0.06 -8.49 -4.11
C ALA A 54 0.94 -7.38 -3.80
N TYR A 55 0.41 -6.22 -3.48
CA TYR A 55 1.19 -5.04 -3.17
C TYR A 55 0.99 -4.71 -1.68
N LEU A 56 2.07 -4.85 -0.93
CA LEU A 56 2.06 -4.82 0.54
C LEU A 56 3.07 -3.78 1.04
N ASN A 57 2.67 -3.04 2.07
CA ASN A 57 3.57 -2.23 2.87
C ASN A 57 4.31 -3.12 3.87
N LEU A 58 5.51 -2.72 4.31
CA LEU A 58 6.26 -3.43 5.34
C LEU A 58 5.44 -3.62 6.64
N ALA A 59 4.57 -2.67 6.99
CA ALA A 59 3.66 -2.78 8.12
C ALA A 59 2.66 -3.95 7.97
N HIS A 60 2.28 -4.30 6.73
CA HIS A 60 1.41 -5.43 6.45
C HIS A 60 2.10 -6.77 6.72
N VAL A 61 3.44 -6.84 6.62
CA VAL A 61 4.20 -8.10 6.65
C VAL A 61 5.12 -8.26 7.85
N SER A 62 5.39 -7.20 8.63
CA SER A 62 6.26 -7.25 9.81
C SER A 62 5.83 -6.32 10.95
N ALA A 63 6.00 -6.76 12.20
CA ALA A 63 5.67 -6.00 13.42
C ALA A 63 6.81 -5.09 13.93
N GLY A 64 8.05 -5.34 13.51
CA GLY A 64 9.27 -4.75 14.11
C GLY A 64 10.07 -3.82 13.20
N ALA A 65 9.43 -3.18 12.22
CA ALA A 65 10.09 -2.63 11.03
C ALA A 65 11.31 -1.72 11.27
N ASN A 66 12.45 -2.16 10.72
CA ASN A 66 13.42 -1.31 10.02
C ASN A 66 13.43 -1.79 8.57
N GLY A 67 13.52 -0.89 7.59
CA GLY A 67 13.50 -1.16 6.14
C GLY A 67 14.62 -2.06 5.60
N GLY A 68 15.23 -2.87 6.46
CA GLY A 68 16.32 -3.80 6.21
C GLY A 68 17.53 -3.15 5.55
N ASN A 69 18.48 -4.00 5.17
CA ASN A 69 19.64 -3.59 4.40
C ASN A 69 19.28 -3.71 2.90
N PRO A 70 19.38 -2.65 2.08
CA PRO A 70 19.05 -2.73 0.66
C PRO A 70 20.01 -3.62 -0.15
N PHE A 71 21.17 -3.97 0.40
CA PHE A 71 22.17 -4.82 -0.25
C PHE A 71 22.00 -6.32 0.03
N VAL A 72 21.00 -6.71 0.83
CA VAL A 72 20.74 -8.11 1.17
C VAL A 72 19.27 -8.42 0.92
N PRO A 73 18.94 -9.49 0.17
CA PRO A 73 17.55 -9.92 0.00
C PRO A 73 16.89 -10.14 1.36
N GLN A 74 15.76 -9.46 1.58
CA GLN A 74 14.97 -9.65 2.78
C GLN A 74 14.01 -10.82 2.57
N ASN A 75 13.95 -11.74 3.54
CA ASN A 75 12.97 -12.83 3.52
C ASN A 75 11.60 -12.29 3.99
N LEU A 76 10.91 -11.59 3.10
CA LEU A 76 9.60 -10.99 3.38
C LEU A 76 8.47 -11.98 3.02
N PRO A 77 7.43 -12.11 3.89
CA PRO A 77 6.23 -12.86 3.57
C PRO A 77 5.53 -12.35 2.31
N THR A 78 4.88 -13.25 1.58
CA THR A 78 4.01 -12.92 0.43
C THR A 78 2.56 -12.62 0.86
N THR A 79 2.25 -12.73 2.14
CA THR A 79 0.94 -12.50 2.72
C THR A 79 1.01 -11.51 3.86
N THR A 80 -0.12 -10.84 4.13
CA THR A 80 -0.27 -10.00 5.31
C THR A 80 -0.10 -10.83 6.58
N ARG A 81 0.35 -10.20 7.67
CA ARG A 81 0.39 -10.83 8.99
C ARG A 81 -1.02 -11.21 9.42
N SER A 82 -1.13 -12.35 10.10
CA SER A 82 -2.39 -12.90 10.58
C SER A 82 -2.98 -12.15 11.77
N ASP A 83 -2.19 -11.33 12.47
CA ASP A 83 -2.61 -10.58 13.64
C ASP A 83 -3.15 -9.17 13.32
N LEU A 84 -3.23 -8.80 12.04
CA LEU A 84 -3.85 -7.54 11.61
C LEU A 84 -5.37 -7.70 11.53
N GLU A 85 -6.08 -6.91 12.33
CA GLU A 85 -7.53 -6.84 12.26
C GLU A 85 -7.95 -6.12 10.95
N VAL A 86 -8.75 -6.81 10.14
CA VAL A 86 -9.32 -6.26 8.91
C VAL A 86 -10.53 -5.41 9.26
N ARG A 87 -10.50 -4.12 8.91
CA ARG A 87 -11.62 -3.20 9.05
C ARG A 87 -12.63 -3.36 7.92
N GLU A 88 -12.13 -3.44 6.69
CA GLU A 88 -12.99 -3.46 5.50
C GLU A 88 -12.23 -4.05 4.32
N ILE A 89 -12.95 -4.77 3.45
CA ILE A 89 -12.47 -5.20 2.14
C ILE A 89 -13.38 -4.57 1.08
N GLN A 90 -12.78 -3.92 0.09
CA GLN A 90 -13.50 -3.28 -1.01
C GLN A 90 -12.95 -3.79 -2.34
N ARG A 91 -13.82 -3.85 -3.35
CA ARG A 91 -13.42 -4.16 -4.72
C ARG A 91 -13.79 -3.03 -5.65
N GLY A 92 -12.99 -2.85 -6.68
CA GLY A 92 -13.23 -1.84 -7.69
C GLY A 92 -12.31 -1.97 -8.87
N ARG A 93 -12.56 -1.16 -9.90
CA ARG A 93 -11.68 -1.07 -11.07
C ARG A 93 -10.82 0.18 -10.99
N VAL A 94 -9.57 0.06 -11.40
CA VAL A 94 -8.67 1.22 -11.54
C VAL A 94 -9.20 2.10 -12.66
N ALA A 95 -9.70 3.28 -12.32
CA ALA A 95 -10.22 4.26 -13.26
C ALA A 95 -9.10 5.17 -13.81
N SER A 96 -8.10 5.48 -12.99
CA SER A 96 -6.92 6.22 -13.40
C SER A 96 -5.69 5.83 -12.58
N CYS A 97 -4.51 5.99 -13.16
CA CYS A 97 -3.22 5.72 -12.54
C CYS A 97 -2.23 6.81 -12.98
N THR A 98 -1.88 7.69 -12.05
CA THR A 98 -0.98 8.83 -12.29
C THR A 98 0.36 8.57 -11.64
N LEU A 99 1.45 8.73 -12.39
CA LEU A 99 2.81 8.64 -11.86
C LEU A 99 3.32 10.05 -11.57
N VAL A 100 3.71 10.29 -10.32
CA VAL A 100 4.23 11.55 -9.82
C VAL A 100 5.72 11.36 -9.52
N TYR A 101 6.55 12.01 -10.32
CA TYR A 101 7.98 12.10 -10.08
C TYR A 101 8.26 13.18 -9.03
N LEU A 102 9.02 12.82 -7.99
CA LEU A 102 9.43 13.76 -6.95
C LEU A 102 10.92 14.07 -7.15
N GLU A 103 11.23 15.28 -7.62
CA GLU A 103 12.60 15.72 -7.79
C GLU A 103 13.39 15.59 -6.49
N GLY A 104 14.56 14.96 -6.56
CA GLY A 104 15.44 14.74 -5.41
C GLY A 104 15.09 13.52 -4.54
N LEU A 105 14.03 12.77 -4.83
CA LEU A 105 13.72 11.49 -4.19
C LEU A 105 13.87 10.33 -5.18
N THR A 106 14.38 9.20 -4.70
CA THR A 106 14.56 7.99 -5.53
C THR A 106 13.25 7.22 -5.75
N THR A 107 12.16 7.67 -5.13
CA THR A 107 10.87 6.99 -5.14
C THR A 107 9.87 7.76 -5.99
N GLN A 108 9.27 7.06 -6.96
CA GLN A 108 8.09 7.53 -7.68
C GLN A 108 6.85 7.35 -6.79
N GLN A 109 5.98 8.36 -6.75
CA GLN A 109 4.64 8.20 -6.18
C GLN A 109 3.65 7.83 -7.28
N THR A 110 2.69 6.97 -6.96
CA THR A 110 1.56 6.67 -7.84
C THR A 110 0.28 7.14 -7.16
N VAL A 111 -0.62 7.77 -7.90
CA VAL A 111 -1.97 8.09 -7.45
C VAL A 111 -2.94 7.23 -8.26
N LEU A 112 -3.66 6.35 -7.58
CA LEU A 112 -4.67 5.49 -8.17
C LEU A 112 -6.05 6.03 -7.83
N GLU A 113 -6.92 6.16 -8.83
CA GLU A 113 -8.35 6.29 -8.59
C GLU A 113 -9.02 4.94 -8.84
N VAL A 114 -9.75 4.46 -7.85
CA VAL A 114 -10.50 3.19 -7.95
C VAL A 114 -11.99 3.48 -7.88
N GLU A 115 -12.71 3.04 -8.91
CA GLU A 115 -14.17 3.02 -8.95
C GLU A 115 -14.66 1.76 -8.23
N LEU A 116 -15.22 1.95 -7.05
CA LEU A 116 -15.73 0.86 -6.22
C LEU A 116 -17.00 0.25 -6.82
N SER A 117 -17.07 -1.07 -6.75
CA SER A 117 -18.21 -1.90 -7.16
C SER A 117 -19.29 -1.97 -6.10
#